data_AF-F0Y773-F1
#
_entry.id   AF-F0Y773-F1
#
_cell.length_a   1.000
_cell.length_b   1.000
_cell.length_c   1.000
_cell.angle_alpha   90.00
_cell.angle_beta   90.00
_cell.angle_gamma   90.00
#
_symmetry.space_group_name_H-M   'P 1'
#
loop_
_entity.id
_entity.type
_entity.pdbx_description
1 polymer ?
#
loop_
_entity_poly.entity_id
_entity_poly.type
_entity_poly.pdbx_seq_one_letter_code
_entity_poly.pdbx_strand_id
1 'polypeptide(L)' 'MHPPLYRPHPKCAALVDLLVKCHDENPYGKFWGACNDEKAAMDWCFKEEKEEKRRANFEKTRSFNEEWRKKQDAREVGR' A
#
# COMPACT_ATOMS: atom_id res chain seq x y z
N MET A 1 10.81 1.18 -11.07
CA MET A 1 9.43 0.72 -10.76
C MET A 1 8.84 1.66 -9.72
N HIS A 2 7.94 2.58 -10.09
CA HIS A 2 7.19 3.36 -9.10
C HIS A 2 6.05 2.48 -8.54
N PRO A 3 5.69 2.61 -7.26
CA PRO A 3 4.41 2.11 -6.77
C PRO A 3 3.26 2.88 -7.45
N PRO A 4 2.13 2.23 -7.76
CA PRO A 4 1.05 2.86 -8.51
C PRO A 4 0.43 4.02 -7.72
N LEU A 5 0.75 5.26 -8.11
CA LEU A 5 0.27 6.51 -7.50
C LEU A 5 -1.23 6.78 -7.72
N TYR A 6 -1.93 5.95 -8.51
CA TYR A 6 -3.35 6.14 -8.84
C TYR A 6 -4.29 5.99 -7.62
N ARG A 7 -3.85 5.33 -6.54
CA ARG A 7 -4.69 5.12 -5.35
C ARG A 7 -4.37 6.14 -4.26
N PRO A 8 -5.37 6.54 -3.45
CA PRO A 8 -5.12 7.40 -2.30
C PRO A 8 -4.20 6.68 -1.30
N HIS A 9 -3.09 7.32 -0.98
CA HIS A 9 -2.09 6.90 0.00
C HIS A 9 -2.06 7.89 1.17
N PRO A 10 -3.06 7.86 2.06
CA PRO A 10 -3.24 8.90 3.08
C PRO A 10 -2.04 9.04 4.02
N LYS A 11 -1.30 7.96 4.27
CA LYS A 11 -0.09 7.97 5.11
C LYS A 11 1.14 8.53 4.41
N CYS A 12 1.21 8.40 3.09
CA CYS A 12 2.41 8.74 2.31
C CYS A 12 2.22 9.96 1.42
N ALA A 13 1.06 10.63 1.47
CA ALA A 13 0.73 11.78 0.64
C ALA A 13 1.78 12.91 0.75
N ALA A 14 2.25 13.20 1.96
CA ALA A 14 3.28 14.23 2.18
C ALA A 14 4.62 13.90 1.47
N LEU A 15 4.99 12.62 1.37
CA LEU A 15 6.21 12.19 0.68
C LEU A 15 6.06 12.25 -0.85
N VAL A 16 4.85 12.00 -1.35
CA VAL A 16 4.52 12.20 -2.77
C VAL A 16 4.63 13.69 -3.11
N ASP A 17 4.08 14.58 -2.28
CA ASP A 17 4.17 16.02 -2.49
C ASP A 17 5.62 16.52 -2.49
N LEU A 18 6.49 15.98 -1.62
CA LEU A 18 7.92 16.28 -1.61
C LEU A 18 8.62 15.83 -2.90
N LEU A 19 8.32 14.62 -3.39
CA LEU A 19 8.89 14.12 -4.63
C LEU A 19 8.43 14.96 -5.84
N VAL A 20 7.16 15.37 -5.86
CA VAL A 20 6.61 16.26 -6.90
C VAL A 20 7.31 17.61 -6.88
N LYS A 21 7.47 18.23 -5.70
CA LYS A 21 8.22 19.49 -5.54
C LYS A 21 9.66 19.35 -6.05
N CYS A 22 10.35 18.28 -5.70
CA CYS A 22 11.71 18.06 -6.19
C CYS A 22 11.77 17.95 -7.73
N HIS A 23 10.80 17.28 -8.34
CA HIS A 23 10.70 17.19 -9.80
C HIS A 23 10.36 18.51 -10.48
N ASP A 24 9.54 19.36 -9.84
CA ASP A 24 9.19 20.70 -10.35
C ASP A 24 10.38 21.66 -10.26
N GLU A 25 11.15 21.60 -9.17
CA GLU A 25 12.36 22.40 -8.98
C GLU A 25 13.53 21.91 -9.85
N ASN A 26 13.58 20.61 -10.15
CA ASN A 26 14.67 19.98 -10.91
C ASN A 26 14.15 19.21 -12.15
N PRO A 27 13.62 19.90 -13.19
CA PRO A 27 13.04 19.25 -14.37
C PRO A 27 14.00 18.33 -15.11
N TYR A 28 15.30 18.68 -15.12
CA TYR A 28 16.37 17.87 -15.70
C TYR A 28 17.04 16.97 -14.66
N GLY A 29 17.12 17.40 -13.39
CA GLY A 29 17.74 16.64 -12.29
C GLY A 29 17.02 15.35 -11.95
N LYS A 30 15.72 15.24 -12.27
CA LYS A 30 14.95 13.98 -12.16
C LYS A 30 15.56 12.80 -12.94
N PHE A 31 16.26 13.08 -14.05
CA PHE A 31 16.92 12.04 -14.86
C PHE A 31 18.32 11.68 -14.34
N TRP A 32 18.94 12.57 -13.56
CA TRP A 32 20.28 12.40 -13.01
C TRP A 32 20.27 11.91 -11.55
N GLY A 33 19.09 11.69 -10.98
CA GLY A 33 18.93 11.15 -9.62
C GLY A 33 18.96 12.19 -8.51
N ALA A 34 18.73 13.48 -8.82
CA ALA A 34 18.69 14.56 -7.82
C ALA A 34 17.59 14.39 -6.77
N CYS A 35 16.53 13.63 -7.10
CA CYS A 35 15.38 13.38 -6.23
C CYS A 35 15.35 11.94 -5.68
N ASN A 36 16.50 11.26 -5.63
CA ASN A 36 16.56 9.85 -5.22
C ASN A 36 16.28 9.65 -3.73
N ASP A 37 16.63 10.62 -2.88
CA ASP A 37 16.44 10.51 -1.44
C ASP A 37 14.96 10.62 -1.07
N GLU A 38 14.26 11.60 -1.65
CA GLU A 38 12.81 11.76 -1.51
C GLU A 38 12.07 10.54 -2.06
N LYS A 39 12.54 10.03 -3.21
CA LYS A 39 11.99 8.81 -3.81
C LYS A 39 12.19 7.61 -2.89
N ALA A 40 13.36 7.45 -2.27
CA ALA A 40 13.65 6.34 -1.36
C ALA A 40 12.76 6.40 -0.11
N ALA A 41 12.56 7.60 0.46
CA ALA A 41 11.65 7.81 1.58
C ALA A 41 10.20 7.46 1.22
N MET A 42 9.73 7.91 0.06
CA MET A 42 8.40 7.58 -0.46
C MET A 42 8.22 6.07 -0.65
N ASP A 43 9.19 5.40 -1.27
CA ASP A 43 9.14 3.95 -1.52
C ASP A 43 9.09 3.15 -0.20
N TRP A 44 9.81 3.58 0.83
CA TRP A 44 9.74 3.00 2.17
C TRP A 44 8.34 3.12 2.78
N CYS A 45 7.74 4.31 2.74
CA CYS A 45 6.38 4.51 3.26
C CYS A 45 5.36 3.62 2.55
N PHE A 46 5.43 3.52 1.21
CA PHE A 46 4.53 2.65 0.45
C PHE A 46 4.71 1.17 0.77
N LYS A 47 5.93 0.75 1.09
CA LYS A 47 6.20 -0.62 1.54
C LYS A 47 5.51 -0.87 2.88
N GLU A 48 5.66 0.02 3.85
CA GLU A 48 5.02 -0.11 5.16
C GLU A 48 3.49 -0.14 5.05
N GLU A 49 2.89 0.81 4.31
CA GLU A 49 1.45 0.86 4.12
C GLU A 49 0.91 -0.43 3.45
N LYS A 50 1.67 -0.99 2.50
CA LYS A 50 1.33 -2.26 1.85
C LYS A 50 1.39 -3.42 2.84
N GLU A 51 2.38 -3.45 3.72
CA GLU A 51 2.52 -4.50 4.72
C GLU A 51 1.41 -4.45 5.77
N GLU A 52 1.03 -3.26 6.24
CA GLU A 52 -0.11 -3.07 7.13
C GLU A 52 -1.42 -3.56 6.49
N LYS A 53 -1.71 -3.13 5.25
CA LYS A 53 -2.90 -3.58 4.52
C LYS A 53 -2.90 -5.08 4.30
N ARG A 54 -1.73 -5.67 3.98
CA ARG A 54 -1.58 -7.13 3.83
C ARG A 54 -1.94 -7.84 5.14
N ARG A 55 -1.47 -7.34 6.29
CA ARG A 55 -1.78 -7.91 7.60
C ARG A 55 -3.26 -7.82 7.94
N ALA A 56 -3.86 -6.65 7.78
CA ALA A 56 -5.29 -6.44 8.04
C ALA A 56 -6.19 -7.32 7.14
N ASN A 57 -5.84 -7.44 5.84
CA ASN A 57 -6.56 -8.31 4.92
C ASN A 57 -6.42 -9.78 5.28
N PHE A 58 -5.24 -10.21 5.75
CA PHE A 58 -5.01 -11.58 6.19
C PHE A 58 -5.88 -11.94 7.41
N GLU A 59 -5.91 -11.08 8.42
CA GLU A 59 -6.74 -11.27 9.62
C GLU A 59 -8.23 -11.33 9.26
N LYS A 60 -8.71 -10.41 8.41
CA LYS A 60 -10.09 -10.39 7.94
C LYS A 60 -10.47 -11.63 7.12
N THR A 61 -9.56 -12.09 6.26
CA THR A 61 -9.79 -13.29 5.45
C THR A 61 -9.84 -14.53 6.32
N ARG A 62 -8.96 -14.62 7.33
CA ARG A 62 -8.93 -15.72 8.28
C ARG A 62 -10.24 -15.83 9.07
N SER A 63 -10.71 -14.74 9.68
CA SER A 63 -11.96 -14.74 10.45
C SER A 63 -13.17 -15.04 9.56
N PHE A 64 -13.23 -14.44 8.37
CA PHE A 64 -14.28 -14.73 7.39
C PHE A 64 -14.31 -16.20 7.02
N ASN A 65 -13.16 -16.81 6.69
CA ASN A 65 -13.08 -18.22 6.32
C ASN A 65 -13.49 -19.15 7.47
N GLU A 66 -13.10 -18.85 8.72
CA GLU A 66 -13.49 -19.61 9.90
C GLU A 66 -15.00 -19.56 10.13
N GLU A 67 -15.63 -18.38 10.04
CA GLU A 67 -17.08 -18.24 10.13
C GLU A 67 -17.81 -18.94 8.97
N TRP A 68 -17.27 -18.84 7.76
CA TRP A 68 -17.86 -19.44 6.58
C TRP A 68 -17.86 -20.96 6.67
N ARG A 69 -16.76 -21.57 7.15
CA ARG A 69 -16.67 -23.01 7.42
C ARG A 69 -17.71 -23.46 8.44
N LYS A 70 -17.82 -22.79 9.58
CA LYS A 70 -18.85 -23.11 10.60
C LYS A 70 -20.27 -23.06 10.03
N LYS A 71 -20.57 -22.06 9.19
CA LYS A 71 -21.87 -21.94 8.51
C LYS A 71 -22.11 -23.07 7.50
N GLN A 72 -21.09 -23.51 6.78
CA GLN A 72 -21.19 -24.63 5.84
C GLN A 72 -21.46 -25.95 6.59
N ASP A 73 -20.70 -26.24 7.64
CA ASP A 73 -20.86 -27.46 8.43
C ASP A 73 -22.26 -27.52 9.08
N ALA A 74 -22.76 -26.41 9.62
CA ALA A 74 -24.12 -26.33 10.18
C ALA A 74 -25.21 -26.54 9.12
N ARG A 75 -24.99 -26.09 7.88
CA ARG A 75 -25.91 -26.29 6.76
C ARG A 75 -25.90 -27.75 6.27
N GLU A 76 -24.77 -28.44 6.36
CA GLU A 76 -24.64 -29.85 6.00
C GLU A 76 -25.33 -30.76 7.04
N VAL A 77 -25.16 -30.49 8.33
CA VAL A 77 -25.79 -31.28 9.42
C VAL A 77 -27.33 -31.15 9.44
N GLY A 78 -27.86 -30.03 8.95
CA GLY A 78 -29.31 -29.80 8.86
C GLY A 78 -30.00 -30.37 7.62
N ARG A 79 -29.25 -30.99 6.69
CA ARG A 79 -29.75 -31.66 5.48
C ARG A 79 -29.87 -33.16 5.73
#